data_AF-A0A933BWA8-F1
#
_entry.id   AF-A0A933BWA8-F1
#
_cell.length_a   1.000
_cell.length_b   1.000
_cell.length_c   1.000
_cell.angle_alpha   90.00
_cell.angle_beta   90.00
_cell.angle_gamma   90.00
#
_symmetry.space_group_name_H-M   'P 1'
#
loop_
_entity.id
_entity.type
_entity.pdbx_description
1 polymer ?
#
loop_
_entity_poly.entity_id
_entity_poly.type
_entity_poly.pdbx_seq_one_letter_code
_entity_poly.pdbx_strand_id
1 'polypeptide(L)'
;MRGPRVGRGDGRRVGVRAAGLALVGFLLSAQLAAADDAAGDHTRLGLNLSAEGRYREALAEFERAFALDPTHPVLRRNLAHAYANLGGHLLATGAPGEAKAAFRAALDVGGEDPGL
;
A
#
# COMPACT_ATOMS: atom_id res chain seq x y z
N MET A 1 -53.13 -34.35 -49.24
CA MET A 1 -51.67 -34.10 -49.24
C MET A 1 -51.24 -33.88 -47.80
N ARG A 2 -50.28 -34.68 -47.33
CA ARG A 2 -49.80 -34.76 -45.94
C ARG A 2 -48.46 -34.04 -45.89
N GLY A 3 -48.28 -33.13 -44.94
CA GLY A 3 -46.95 -32.67 -44.55
C GLY A 3 -46.95 -31.61 -43.45
N PRO A 4 -47.08 -31.99 -42.17
CA PRO A 4 -46.59 -31.16 -41.08
C PRO A 4 -45.32 -31.77 -40.49
N ARG A 5 -44.29 -30.94 -40.33
CA ARG A 5 -43.10 -31.05 -39.46
C ARG A 5 -42.23 -29.86 -39.88
N VAL A 6 -41.73 -29.03 -39.00
CA VAL A 6 -40.81 -29.37 -37.91
C VAL A 6 -40.99 -28.34 -36.80
N GLY A 7 -41.28 -28.83 -35.59
CA GLY A 7 -41.04 -28.07 -34.38
C GLY A 7 -39.54 -28.00 -34.10
N ARG A 8 -39.07 -26.86 -33.59
CA ARG A 8 -37.80 -26.79 -32.88
C ARG A 8 -38.00 -25.95 -31.62
N GLY A 9 -38.30 -26.66 -30.55
CA GLY A 9 -38.23 -26.13 -29.19
C GLY A 9 -36.78 -25.96 -28.74
N ASP A 10 -36.63 -24.99 -27.86
CA ASP A 10 -35.61 -24.78 -26.83
C ASP A 10 -34.17 -25.21 -27.07
N GLY A 11 -33.30 -24.21 -27.03
CA GLY A 11 -31.85 -24.39 -27.11
C GLY A 11 -31.10 -23.27 -26.40
N ARG A 12 -31.34 -23.15 -25.10
CA ARG A 12 -30.43 -22.56 -24.10
C ARG A 12 -30.29 -21.04 -24.13
N ARG A 13 -30.91 -20.44 -23.12
CA ARG A 13 -30.43 -19.25 -22.43
C ARG A 13 -28.91 -19.36 -22.26
N VAL A 14 -28.14 -18.60 -23.04
CA VAL A 14 -26.74 -18.34 -22.70
C VAL A 14 -26.81 -17.40 -21.52
N GLY A 15 -26.54 -17.95 -20.34
CA GLY A 15 -26.58 -17.21 -19.09
C GLY A 15 -25.67 -15.99 -19.20
N VAL A 16 -26.25 -14.81 -19.01
CA VAL A 16 -25.49 -13.64 -18.59
C VAL A 16 -24.94 -13.96 -17.20
N ARG A 17 -23.75 -14.55 -17.16
CA ARG A 17 -22.94 -14.69 -15.94
C ARG A 17 -21.52 -14.21 -16.22
N ALA A 18 -21.42 -12.99 -16.75
CA ALA A 18 -20.18 -12.22 -16.77
C ALA A 18 -20.26 -10.95 -15.91
N ALA A 19 -21.33 -10.76 -15.13
CA ALA A 19 -21.48 -9.59 -14.27
C ALA A 19 -20.70 -9.71 -12.93
N GLY A 20 -20.31 -10.92 -12.52
CA GLY A 20 -19.59 -11.15 -11.26
C GLY A 20 -18.09 -10.80 -11.33
N LEU A 21 -17.41 -11.20 -12.41
CA LEU A 21 -15.96 -10.99 -12.56
C LEU A 21 -15.61 -9.55 -12.95
N ALA A 22 -16.44 -8.90 -13.76
CA ALA A 22 -16.24 -7.48 -14.11
C ALA A 22 -16.47 -6.58 -12.89
N LEU A 23 -17.45 -6.87 -12.04
CA LEU A 23 -17.69 -6.12 -10.81
C LEU A 23 -16.60 -6.39 -9.77
N VAL A 24 -16.17 -7.64 -9.58
CA VAL A 24 -15.05 -7.96 -8.67
C VAL A 24 -13.74 -7.37 -9.17
N GLY A 25 -13.46 -7.42 -10.47
CA GLY A 25 -12.30 -6.76 -11.07
C GLY A 25 -12.36 -5.24 -10.93
N PHE A 26 -13.51 -4.63 -11.18
CA PHE A 26 -13.71 -3.18 -11.01
C PHE A 26 -13.61 -2.75 -9.54
N LEU A 27 -14.19 -3.52 -8.61
CA LEU A 27 -14.11 -3.26 -7.18
C LEU A 27 -12.69 -3.47 -6.65
N LEU A 28 -11.97 -4.50 -7.11
CA LEU A 28 -10.57 -4.72 -6.76
C LEU A 28 -9.68 -3.60 -7.31
N SER A 29 -9.93 -3.16 -8.55
CA SER A 29 -9.22 -2.04 -9.18
C SER A 29 -9.47 -0.72 -8.45
N ALA A 30 -10.72 -0.45 -8.06
CA ALA A 30 -11.11 0.74 -7.32
C ALA A 30 -10.58 0.72 -5.87
N GLN A 31 -10.58 -0.45 -5.23
CA GLN A 31 -10.05 -0.62 -3.87
C GLN A 31 -8.53 -0.44 -3.84
N LEU A 32 -7.83 -0.97 -4.84
CA LEU A 32 -6.38 -0.79 -5.00
C LEU A 32 -6.04 0.68 -5.31
N ALA A 33 -6.77 1.32 -6.22
CA ALA A 33 -6.56 2.74 -6.52
C ALA A 33 -6.82 3.67 -5.31
N ALA A 34 -7.86 3.38 -4.52
CA ALA A 34 -8.14 4.14 -3.30
C ALA A 34 -7.09 3.90 -2.19
N ALA A 35 -6.55 2.67 -2.10
CA ALA A 35 -5.45 2.35 -1.20
C ALA A 35 -4.15 3.04 -1.63
N ASP A 36 -3.86 3.09 -2.94
CA ASP A 36 -2.72 3.81 -3.52
C ASP A 36 -2.81 5.32 -3.24
N ASP A 37 -3.99 5.93 -3.42
CA ASP A 37 -4.20 7.35 -3.14
C ASP A 37 -3.99 7.68 -1.65
N ALA A 38 -4.57 6.88 -0.75
CA ALA A 38 -4.42 7.08 0.69
C ALA A 38 -2.98 6.84 1.17
N ALA A 39 -2.30 5.80 0.66
CA ALA A 39 -0.90 5.55 0.95
C ALA A 39 0.00 6.70 0.45
N GLY A 40 -0.29 7.23 -0.75
CA GLY A 40 0.38 8.40 -1.30
C GLY A 40 0.21 9.66 -0.46
N ASP A 41 -0.99 9.90 0.09
CA ASP A 41 -1.26 11.06 0.93
C ASP A 41 -0.56 10.99 2.29
N HIS A 42 -0.61 9.84 2.95
CA HIS A 42 0.18 9.60 4.16
C HIS A 42 1.69 9.72 3.89
N THR A 43 2.17 9.26 2.72
CA THR A 43 3.56 9.45 2.30
C THR A 43 3.93 10.93 2.17
N ARG A 44 3.10 11.73 1.50
CA ARG A 44 3.36 13.17 1.32
C ARG A 44 3.37 13.90 2.65
N LEU A 45 2.43 13.59 3.54
CA LEU A 45 2.37 14.18 4.87
C LEU A 45 3.62 13.82 5.69
N GLY A 46 4.03 12.56 5.67
CA GLY A 46 5.26 12.10 6.32
C GLY A 46 6.51 12.83 5.83
N LEU A 47 6.63 13.07 4.51
CA LEU A 47 7.73 13.83 3.93
C LEU A 47 7.75 15.28 4.42
N ASN A 48 6.58 15.95 4.45
CA ASN A 48 6.46 17.32 4.96
C ASN A 48 6.85 17.41 6.45
N LEU A 49 6.34 16.48 7.28
CA LEU A 49 6.69 16.41 8.71
C LEU A 49 8.18 16.14 8.92
N SER A 50 8.79 15.28 8.10
CA SER A 50 10.24 15.04 8.17
C SER A 50 11.04 16.28 7.80
N ALA A 51 10.57 17.09 6.85
CA ALA A 51 11.22 18.35 6.48
C ALA A 51 11.12 19.41 7.60
N GLU A 52 10.03 19.37 8.40
CA GLU A 52 9.85 20.18 9.59
C GLU A 52 10.64 19.68 10.82
N GLY A 53 11.36 18.55 10.71
CA GLY A 53 12.07 17.93 11.83
C GLY A 53 11.17 17.17 12.81
N ARG A 54 9.88 16.99 12.49
CA ARG A 54 8.89 16.28 13.30
C ARG A 54 8.96 14.78 13.03
N TYR A 55 10.13 14.19 13.27
CA TYR A 55 10.45 12.83 12.81
C TYR A 55 9.56 11.72 13.37
N ARG A 56 9.09 11.85 14.63
CA ARG A 56 8.17 10.85 15.22
C ARG A 56 6.79 10.86 14.55
N GLU A 57 6.30 12.03 14.19
CA GLU A 57 5.03 12.17 13.48
C GLU A 57 5.16 11.72 12.02
N ALA A 58 6.28 12.05 11.38
CA ALA A 58 6.61 11.55 10.06
C ALA A 58 6.62 10.01 10.00
N LEU A 59 7.22 9.35 10.99
CA LEU A 59 7.21 7.89 11.13
C LEU A 59 5.80 7.33 11.22
N ALA A 60 4.93 7.92 12.04
CA ALA A 60 3.55 7.46 12.18
C ALA A 60 2.78 7.53 10.85
N GLU A 61 3.01 8.57 10.03
CA GLU A 61 2.37 8.66 8.70
C GLU A 61 2.95 7.64 7.72
N PHE A 62 4.28 7.45 7.71
CA PHE A 62 4.88 6.43 6.85
C PHE A 62 4.47 5.01 7.25
N GLU A 63 4.28 4.72 8.54
CA GLU A 63 3.77 3.43 9.03
C GLU A 63 2.32 3.19 8.57
N ARG A 64 1.47 4.22 8.60
CA ARG A 64 0.10 4.14 8.04
C ARG A 64 0.11 3.91 6.54
N ALA A 65 0.94 4.66 5.80
CA ALA A 65 1.10 4.45 4.38
C ALA A 65 1.56 3.02 4.08
N PHE A 66 2.50 2.49 4.87
CA PHE A 66 3.03 1.14 4.69
C PHE A 66 1.99 0.06 5.03
N ALA A 67 1.12 0.31 6.01
CA ALA A 67 0.01 -0.58 6.30
C ALA A 67 -1.06 -0.60 5.19
N LEU A 68 -1.20 0.50 4.43
CA LEU A 68 -2.14 0.62 3.32
C LEU A 68 -1.60 -0.03 2.04
N ASP A 69 -0.33 0.24 1.70
CA ASP A 69 0.37 -0.39 0.59
C ASP A 69 1.80 -0.80 1.01
N PRO A 70 1.97 -2.03 1.53
CA PRO A 70 3.29 -2.57 1.88
C PRO A 70 4.19 -2.77 0.66
N THR A 71 3.62 -2.81 -0.55
CA THR A 71 4.35 -3.03 -1.81
C THR A 71 4.87 -1.72 -2.42
N HIS A 72 4.46 -0.56 -1.87
CA HIS A 72 4.92 0.73 -2.37
C HIS A 72 6.45 0.82 -2.28
N PRO A 73 7.16 0.94 -3.42
CA PRO A 73 8.62 0.78 -3.47
C PRO A 73 9.40 1.88 -2.72
N VAL A 74 8.74 2.97 -2.33
CA VAL A 74 9.38 4.16 -1.74
C VAL A 74 9.18 4.18 -0.22
N LEU A 75 8.18 3.49 0.32
CA LEU A 75 7.80 3.61 1.72
C LEU A 75 8.84 3.08 2.69
N ARG A 76 9.43 1.91 2.38
CA ARG A 76 10.51 1.34 3.20
C ARG A 76 11.72 2.27 3.27
N ARG A 77 12.09 2.88 2.14
CA ARG A 77 13.16 3.88 2.09
C ARG A 77 12.83 5.10 2.93
N ASN A 78 11.60 5.61 2.84
CA ASN A 78 11.16 6.76 3.63
C ASN A 78 11.15 6.46 5.13
N LEU A 79 10.67 5.28 5.55
CA LEU A 79 10.74 4.81 6.94
C LEU A 79 12.19 4.73 7.44
N ALA A 80 13.08 4.10 6.66
CA ALA A 80 14.49 3.99 7.03
C ALA A 80 15.14 5.37 7.19
N HIS A 81 14.89 6.29 6.25
CA HIS A 81 15.37 7.68 6.35
C HIS A 81 14.79 8.41 7.57
N ALA A 82 13.49 8.26 7.85
CA ALA A 82 12.85 8.91 8.98
C ALA A 82 13.39 8.40 10.33
N TYR A 83 13.61 7.09 10.47
CA TYR A 83 14.27 6.51 11.64
C TYR A 83 15.72 7.00 11.79
N ALA A 84 16.49 7.10 10.71
CA ALA A 84 17.85 7.64 10.76
C ALA A 84 17.87 9.12 11.19
N ASN A 85 16.96 9.93 10.66
CA ASN A 85 16.83 11.34 11.04
C ASN A 85 16.42 11.50 12.51
N LEU A 86 15.48 10.67 12.99
CA LEU A 86 15.13 10.60 14.40
C LEU A 86 16.34 10.23 15.27
N GLY A 87 17.12 9.23 14.84
CA GLY A 87 18.36 8.84 15.52
C GLY A 87 19.36 9.99 15.61
N GLY A 88 19.58 10.72 14.52
CA GLY A 88 20.45 11.90 14.50
C GLY A 88 19.98 13.01 15.45
N HIS A 89 18.67 13.28 15.46
CA HIS A 89 18.08 14.26 16.36
C HIS A 89 18.19 13.85 17.83
N LEU A 90 17.97 12.57 18.14
CA LEU A 90 18.10 12.03 19.50
C LEU A 90 19.54 12.07 20.00
N LEU A 91 20.53 11.81 19.13
CA LEU A 91 21.94 12.03 19.47
C LEU A 91 22.20 13.50 19.82
N ALA A 92 21.73 14.42 18.97
CA ALA A 92 21.95 15.85 19.16
C ALA A 92 21.29 16.39 20.44
N THR A 93 20.19 15.78 20.88
CA THR A 93 19.43 16.16 22.08
C THR A 93 19.83 15.39 23.34
N GLY A 94 20.85 14.54 23.27
CA GLY A 94 21.40 13.86 24.45
C GLY A 94 20.67 12.57 24.85
N ALA A 95 19.94 11.95 23.93
CA ALA A 95 19.25 10.67 24.10
C ALA A 95 19.91 9.52 23.29
N PRO A 96 21.18 9.16 23.54
CA PRO A 96 21.92 8.20 22.71
C PRO A 96 21.36 6.77 22.75
N GLY A 97 20.69 6.38 23.83
CA GLY A 97 20.03 5.07 23.93
C GLY A 97 18.86 4.93 22.95
N GLU A 98 17.97 5.93 22.92
CA GLU A 98 16.87 5.98 21.95
C GLU A 98 17.40 6.14 20.53
N ALA A 99 18.46 6.94 20.33
CA ALA A 99 19.07 7.09 19.02
C ALA A 99 19.58 5.77 18.46
N LYS A 100 20.26 4.97 19.29
CA LYS A 100 20.74 3.63 18.91
C LYS A 100 19.58 2.73 18.47
N ALA A 101 18.45 2.79 19.18
CA ALA A 101 17.25 2.03 18.81
C ALA A 101 16.68 2.51 17.47
N ALA A 102 16.59 3.83 17.25
CA ALA A 102 16.12 4.40 15.99
C ALA A 102 17.03 4.02 14.80
N PHE A 103 18.36 4.10 14.94
CA PHE A 103 19.27 3.65 13.89
C PHE A 103 19.15 2.16 13.60
N ARG A 104 18.93 1.33 14.63
CA ARG A 104 18.69 -0.09 14.43
C ARG A 104 17.42 -0.34 13.62
N ALA A 105 16.33 0.35 13.95
CA ALA A 105 15.09 0.27 13.17
C ALA A 105 15.29 0.71 11.72
N ALA A 106 16.11 1.76 11.47
CA ALA A 106 16.45 2.17 10.11
C ALA A 106 17.16 1.07 9.30
N LEU A 107 18.09 0.34 9.94
CA LEU A 107 18.80 -0.77 9.33
C LEU A 107 17.90 -1.99 9.11
N ASP A 108 17.03 -2.31 10.06
CA ASP A 108 16.10 -3.42 9.94
C ASP A 108 15.13 -3.17 8.76
N VAL A 109 14.53 -1.96 8.72
CA VAL A 109 13.62 -1.58 7.62
C VAL A 109 14.35 -1.41 6.29
N GLY A 110 15.60 -0.95 6.26
CA GLY A 110 16.38 -0.79 5.03
C GLY A 110 17.09 -2.06 4.54
N GLY A 111 17.32 -3.02 5.43
CA GLY A 111 18.13 -4.22 5.20
C GLY A 111 17.35 -5.48 4.84
N GLU A 112 16.04 -5.54 5.11
CA GLU A 112 15.18 -6.63 4.64
C GLU A 112 14.91 -6.51 3.13
N ASP A 113 15.89 -6.53 2.23
CA ASP A 113 15.60 -6.65 0.80
C ASP A 113 14.91 -8.01 0.55
N PRO A 114 13.62 -8.10 0.13
CA PRO A 114 12.90 -9.39 0.09
C PRO A 114 13.30 -10.30 -1.09
N GLY A 115 14.48 -10.11 -1.69
CA GLY A 115 14.81 -10.73 -2.97
C GLY A 115 16.31 -10.96 -3.21
N LEU A 116 16.88 -11.94 -2.51
CA LEU A 116 17.90 -12.82 -3.07
C LEU A 116 17.37 -14.26 -3.10
#